data_AF-A0A2M6ZL90-F1
#
_entry.id   AF-A0A2M6ZL90-F1
#
_cell.length_a   1.000
_cell.length_b   1.000
_cell.length_c   1.000
_cell.angle_alpha   90.00
_cell.angle_beta   90.00
_cell.angle_gamma   90.00
#
_symmetry.space_group_name_H-M   'P 1'
#
loop_
_entity.id
_entity.type
_entity.pdbx_description
1 polymer ?
#
loop_
_entity_poly.entity_id
_entity_poly.type
_entity_poly.pdbx_seq_one_letter_code
_entity_poly.pdbx_strand_id
1 'polypeptide(L)'
;MAELSMPPSPELQSKFMEFMVEHNRPQMAGFKRWIFQPGMLFHASGKWWGDRGTRPALHEGLDLYSFEDAGGRVKTVDQHIQIPAPFAGHIVKIDRDFLGKSIYLSHAIFAAGGRQLLSAFGHTIPRDFLKTGQQVAEGEIIAAISGFPGKKTNLLPHVHLTFAWAPVDFRAGQLTWKNLGHDPGITLIDPLTVISSFL
;
A
#
# COMPACT_ATOMS: atom_id res chain seq x y z
N MET A 1 -23.22 -27.07 16.42
CA MET A 1 -21.99 -27.08 15.60
C MET A 1 -21.01 -26.17 16.30
N ALA A 2 -19.86 -26.70 16.71
CA ALA A 2 -18.84 -25.93 17.40
C ALA A 2 -18.15 -24.99 16.39
N GLU A 3 -18.19 -23.69 16.65
CA GLU A 3 -17.31 -22.74 15.98
C GLU A 3 -15.87 -23.08 16.38
N LEU A 4 -15.13 -23.63 15.43
CA LEU A 4 -13.68 -23.77 15.54
C LEU A 4 -13.12 -22.36 15.61
N SER A 5 -12.81 -21.90 16.83
CA SER A 5 -11.97 -20.73 17.07
C SER A 5 -10.69 -20.92 16.27
N MET A 6 -10.58 -20.17 15.18
CA MET A 6 -9.33 -20.07 14.44
C MET A 6 -8.29 -19.48 15.39
N PRO A 7 -7.05 -20.02 15.43
CA PRO A 7 -5.99 -19.39 16.19
C PRO A 7 -5.85 -17.94 15.70
N PRO A 8 -5.57 -16.97 16.60
CA PRO A 8 -5.30 -15.61 16.18
C PRO A 8 -4.22 -15.65 15.12
N SER A 9 -4.49 -15.01 13.97
CA SER A 9 -3.46 -14.74 12.97
C SER A 9 -2.26 -14.13 13.69
N PRO A 10 -1.01 -14.47 13.31
CA PRO A 10 0.14 -13.72 13.82
C PRO A 10 -0.15 -12.23 13.67
N GLU A 11 0.15 -11.44 14.71
CA GLU A 11 0.06 -9.98 14.65
C GLU A 11 0.93 -9.51 13.49
N LEU A 12 0.30 -9.21 12.36
CA LEU A 12 0.97 -8.80 11.15
C LEU A 12 1.42 -7.36 11.33
N GLN A 13 2.66 -7.17 11.75
CA GLN A 13 3.26 -5.85 11.98
C GLN A 13 4.48 -5.64 11.09
N SER A 14 4.51 -4.52 10.39
CA SER A 14 5.58 -4.12 9.47
C SER A 14 6.35 -2.93 10.01
N LYS A 15 7.66 -2.88 9.74
CA LYS A 15 8.49 -1.69 9.95
C LYS A 15 8.42 -0.68 8.80
N PHE A 16 7.42 -0.81 7.92
CA PHE A 16 7.25 0.05 6.75
C PHE A 16 7.36 1.54 7.09
N MET A 17 6.74 1.99 8.19
CA MET A 17 6.80 3.39 8.59
C MET A 17 8.19 3.84 9.07
N GLU A 18 8.93 2.97 9.75
CA GLU A 18 10.33 3.23 10.14
C GLU A 18 11.18 3.45 8.89
N PHE A 19 11.10 2.52 7.92
CA PHE A 19 11.84 2.62 6.66
C PHE A 19 11.40 3.80 5.79
N MET A 20 10.10 4.11 5.74
CA MET A 20 9.58 5.28 5.04
C MET A 20 10.21 6.55 5.59
N VAL A 21 10.26 6.72 6.91
CA VAL A 21 10.85 7.92 7.53
C VAL A 21 12.38 7.92 7.37
N GLU A 22 13.04 6.78 7.50
CA GLU A 22 14.49 6.66 7.40
C GLU A 22 15.00 7.06 6.00
N HIS A 23 14.44 6.46 4.95
CA HIS A 23 14.85 6.73 3.57
C HIS A 23 14.48 8.13 3.09
N ASN A 24 13.41 8.71 3.64
CA ASN A 24 12.91 10.02 3.25
C ASN A 24 13.21 11.11 4.28
N ARG A 25 14.20 10.92 5.15
CA ARG A 25 14.53 11.85 6.24
C ARG A 25 14.66 13.32 5.80
N PRO A 26 15.25 13.67 4.65
CA PRO A 26 15.33 15.08 4.22
C PRO A 26 13.95 15.72 4.01
N GLN A 27 12.98 14.96 3.50
CA GLN A 27 11.62 15.44 3.19
C GLN A 27 10.65 15.25 4.36
N MET A 28 10.84 14.18 5.14
CA MET A 28 9.99 13.75 6.25
C MET A 28 10.61 14.04 7.63
N ALA A 29 11.55 14.99 7.69
CA ALA A 29 12.19 15.40 8.94
C ALA A 29 11.14 15.78 9.99
N GLY A 30 11.23 15.15 11.16
CA GLY A 30 10.29 15.34 12.27
C GLY A 30 8.91 14.75 12.01
N PHE A 31 8.72 13.79 11.10
CA PHE A 31 7.46 13.09 10.92
C PHE A 31 6.87 12.66 12.27
N LYS A 32 5.61 13.01 12.51
CA LYS A 32 4.89 12.67 13.74
C LYS A 32 3.73 11.73 13.46
N ARG A 33 2.89 12.06 12.48
CA ARG A 33 1.71 11.24 12.11
C ARG A 33 1.20 11.58 10.72
N TRP A 34 0.53 10.62 10.09
CA TRP A 34 -0.29 10.88 8.92
C TRP A 34 -1.54 11.70 9.27
N ILE A 35 -1.95 12.55 8.34
CA ILE A 35 -3.19 13.33 8.39
C ILE A 35 -4.10 12.81 7.28
N PHE A 36 -5.20 12.18 7.68
CA PHE A 36 -6.16 11.57 6.77
C PHE A 36 -7.35 12.49 6.49
N GLN A 37 -7.74 12.57 5.23
CA GLN A 37 -8.97 13.22 4.78
C GLN A 37 -10.07 12.16 4.55
N PRO A 38 -11.36 12.55 4.62
CA PRO A 38 -12.45 11.66 4.25
C PRO A 38 -12.23 11.04 2.86
N GLY A 39 -12.31 9.71 2.77
CA GLY A 39 -12.10 8.97 1.52
C GLY A 39 -10.72 8.32 1.36
N MET A 40 -9.74 8.60 2.23
CA MET A 40 -8.39 8.01 2.16
C MET A 40 -8.24 6.67 2.86
N LEU A 41 -9.12 6.39 3.83
CA LEU A 41 -9.01 5.21 4.69
C LEU A 41 -9.55 3.95 4.01
N PHE A 42 -9.15 2.81 4.55
CA PHE A 42 -9.67 1.50 4.16
C PHE A 42 -11.19 1.47 4.25
N HIS A 43 -11.82 0.84 3.25
CA HIS A 43 -13.27 0.75 3.07
C HIS A 43 -14.03 2.08 2.98
N ALA A 44 -13.35 3.21 2.81
CA ALA A 44 -14.05 4.47 2.60
C ALA A 44 -14.84 4.43 1.27
N SER A 45 -16.08 4.91 1.31
CA SER A 45 -16.98 4.94 0.14
C SER A 45 -16.83 6.22 -0.70
N GLY A 46 -16.24 7.28 -0.13
CA GLY A 46 -16.00 8.56 -0.81
C GLY A 46 -14.62 8.63 -1.47
N LYS A 47 -14.50 9.49 -2.50
CA LYS A 47 -13.20 9.94 -3.03
C LYS A 47 -12.69 11.08 -2.15
N TRP A 48 -11.39 11.12 -1.91
CA TRP A 48 -10.75 12.29 -1.27
C TRP A 48 -10.21 13.30 -2.30
N TRP A 49 -10.13 12.90 -3.56
CA TRP A 49 -9.71 13.71 -4.70
C TRP A 49 -10.89 14.18 -5.56
N GLY A 50 -10.60 15.07 -6.53
CA GLY A 50 -11.56 15.46 -7.56
C GLY A 50 -12.80 16.14 -6.98
N ASP A 51 -13.97 15.63 -7.34
CA ASP A 51 -15.28 16.11 -6.90
C ASP A 51 -15.66 15.64 -5.48
N ARG A 52 -14.84 14.79 -4.85
CA ARG A 52 -15.13 14.12 -3.58
C ARG A 52 -16.46 13.33 -3.59
N GLY A 53 -16.88 12.87 -4.76
CA GLY A 53 -18.07 12.04 -4.92
C GLY A 53 -17.87 10.60 -4.43
N THR A 54 -18.87 9.75 -4.64
CA THR A 54 -18.83 8.33 -4.24
C THR A 54 -17.96 7.50 -5.18
N ARG A 55 -17.30 6.47 -4.63
CA ARG A 55 -16.58 5.45 -5.38
C ARG A 55 -17.53 4.33 -5.81
N PRO A 56 -17.33 3.70 -6.99
CA PRO A 56 -18.09 2.52 -7.38
C PRO A 56 -17.87 1.31 -6.47
N ALA A 57 -16.70 1.22 -5.83
CA ALA A 57 -16.32 0.20 -4.87
C ALA A 57 -15.69 0.85 -3.64
N LEU A 58 -15.76 0.18 -2.49
CA LEU A 58 -15.09 0.63 -1.28
C LEU A 58 -13.58 0.68 -1.50
N HIS A 59 -12.91 1.60 -0.82
CA HIS A 59 -11.47 1.76 -0.94
C HIS A 59 -10.72 0.51 -0.46
N GLU A 60 -9.95 -0.11 -1.35
CA GLU A 60 -9.25 -1.38 -1.14
C GLU A 60 -7.99 -1.27 -0.30
N GLY A 61 -7.59 -0.05 0.08
CA GLY A 61 -6.31 0.22 0.71
C GLY A 61 -6.31 1.52 1.51
N LEU A 62 -5.14 2.13 1.60
CA LEU A 62 -4.87 3.34 2.35
C LEU A 62 -4.08 4.32 1.48
N ASP A 63 -4.52 5.58 1.47
CA ASP A 63 -3.83 6.65 0.76
C ASP A 63 -3.01 7.52 1.72
N LEU A 64 -1.69 7.55 1.52
CA LEU A 64 -0.74 8.34 2.30
C LEU A 64 -0.34 9.60 1.51
N TYR A 65 -0.97 10.73 1.87
CA TYR A 65 -0.83 12.01 1.15
C TYR A 65 -0.14 13.09 1.97
N SER A 66 -0.52 13.27 3.24
CA SER A 66 -0.06 14.39 4.07
C SER A 66 0.25 13.96 5.49
N PHE A 67 1.26 14.56 6.10
CA PHE A 67 1.69 14.27 7.47
C PHE A 67 1.95 15.56 8.27
N GLU A 68 1.82 15.46 9.58
CA GLU A 68 2.22 16.50 10.54
C GLU A 68 3.67 16.27 10.96
N ASP A 69 4.48 17.33 10.98
CA ASP A 69 5.82 17.30 11.53
C ASP A 69 5.86 17.70 13.03
N ALA A 70 7.04 17.58 13.65
CA ALA A 70 7.25 17.90 15.06
C ALA A 70 6.97 19.38 15.42
N GLY A 71 7.00 20.27 14.42
CA GLY A 71 6.61 21.67 14.56
C GLY A 71 5.12 21.92 14.37
N GLY A 72 4.31 20.88 14.19
CA GLY A 72 2.87 20.96 13.93
C GLY A 72 2.52 21.40 12.50
N ARG A 73 3.50 21.45 11.59
CA ARG A 73 3.25 21.85 10.20
C ARG A 73 2.76 20.64 9.41
N VAL A 74 1.72 20.85 8.60
CA VAL A 74 1.25 19.85 7.66
C VAL A 74 2.05 19.94 6.37
N LYS A 75 2.68 18.83 5.98
CA LYS A 75 3.44 18.66 4.74
C LYS A 75 2.75 17.62 3.86
N THR A 76 2.95 17.72 2.56
CA THR A 76 2.47 16.75 1.57
C THR A 76 3.64 15.93 1.04
N VAL A 77 3.39 14.67 0.71
CA VAL A 77 4.35 13.86 -0.03
C VAL A 77 4.44 14.34 -1.48
N ASP A 78 5.57 14.06 -2.14
CA ASP A 78 5.81 14.38 -3.53
C ASP A 78 6.57 13.24 -4.23
N GLN A 79 6.93 13.43 -5.49
CA GLN A 79 7.62 12.42 -6.30
C GLN A 79 9.03 12.06 -5.82
N HIS A 80 9.59 12.77 -4.83
CA HIS A 80 10.90 12.45 -4.25
C HIS A 80 10.79 11.44 -3.11
N ILE A 81 9.58 11.15 -2.63
CA ILE A 81 9.35 10.15 -1.59
C ILE A 81 9.54 8.75 -2.16
N GLN A 82 10.50 8.04 -1.59
CA GLN A 82 10.81 6.65 -1.85
C GLN A 82 9.89 5.73 -1.06
N ILE A 83 9.54 4.58 -1.65
CA ILE A 83 8.63 3.57 -1.11
C ILE A 83 9.45 2.30 -0.85
N PRO A 84 9.62 1.88 0.43
CA PRO A 84 10.26 0.64 0.79
C PRO A 84 9.30 -0.55 0.72
N ALA A 85 9.85 -1.76 0.60
CA ALA A 85 9.08 -2.98 0.77
C ALA A 85 8.67 -3.16 2.26
N PRO A 86 7.41 -3.47 2.56
CA PRO A 86 6.91 -3.57 3.94
C PRO A 86 7.34 -4.88 4.61
N PHE A 87 7.67 -5.90 3.82
CA PHE A 87 8.19 -7.19 4.24
C PHE A 87 9.14 -7.71 3.16
N ALA A 88 10.05 -8.60 3.53
CA ALA A 88 10.80 -9.38 2.55
C ALA A 88 9.84 -10.19 1.66
N GLY A 89 10.20 -10.35 0.40
CA GLY A 89 9.34 -11.02 -0.56
C GLY A 89 9.90 -11.01 -1.96
N HIS A 90 9.04 -11.18 -2.95
CA HIS A 90 9.42 -11.02 -4.35
C HIS A 90 8.35 -10.27 -5.13
N ILE A 91 8.80 -9.54 -6.15
CA ILE A 91 7.93 -8.80 -7.06
C ILE A 91 7.17 -9.81 -7.92
N VAL A 92 5.86 -9.92 -7.75
CA VAL A 92 5.04 -10.84 -8.55
C VAL A 92 4.48 -10.21 -9.81
N LYS A 93 4.34 -8.87 -9.81
CA LYS A 93 3.87 -8.12 -10.97
C LYS A 93 4.30 -6.66 -10.88
N ILE A 94 4.69 -6.08 -12.01
CA ILE A 94 4.76 -4.64 -12.24
C ILE A 94 3.83 -4.36 -13.40
N ASP A 95 2.78 -3.58 -13.19
CA ASP A 95 1.75 -3.33 -14.21
C ASP A 95 1.65 -1.86 -14.59
N ARG A 96 1.23 -1.60 -15.82
CA ARG A 96 0.80 -0.27 -16.26
C ARG A 96 -0.72 -0.24 -16.31
N ASP A 97 -1.33 0.38 -15.30
CA ASP A 97 -2.78 0.37 -15.07
C ASP A 97 -3.37 1.79 -15.03
N PHE A 98 -4.61 1.92 -14.54
CA PHE A 98 -5.29 3.21 -14.44
C PHE A 98 -4.69 4.14 -13.37
N LEU A 99 -3.91 3.62 -12.42
CA LEU A 99 -3.15 4.40 -11.43
C LEU A 99 -1.79 4.85 -11.99
N GLY A 100 -1.41 4.40 -13.19
CA GLY A 100 -0.14 4.71 -13.84
C GLY A 100 0.76 3.49 -13.88
N LYS A 101 1.49 3.23 -12.79
CA LYS A 101 2.20 1.96 -12.58
C LYS A 101 1.97 1.46 -11.17
N SER A 102 1.81 0.15 -11.05
CA SER A 102 1.63 -0.52 -9.76
C SER A 102 2.61 -1.68 -9.60
N ILE A 103 2.99 -1.93 -8.35
CA ILE A 103 3.91 -3.01 -7.97
C ILE A 103 3.18 -3.92 -7.00
N TYR A 104 3.24 -5.22 -7.27
CA TYR A 104 2.64 -6.26 -6.45
C TYR A 104 3.75 -7.16 -5.93
N LEU A 105 3.71 -7.46 -4.65
CA LEU A 105 4.65 -8.33 -3.96
C LEU A 105 3.90 -9.49 -3.32
N SER A 106 4.54 -10.65 -3.29
CA SER A 106 4.14 -11.73 -2.38
C SER A 106 5.21 -11.95 -1.33
N HIS A 107 4.76 -12.30 -0.13
CA HIS A 107 5.60 -12.47 1.05
C HIS A 107 5.49 -13.91 1.53
N ALA A 108 6.57 -14.49 2.04
CA ALA A 108 6.56 -15.82 2.64
C ALA A 108 5.90 -15.80 4.04
N ILE A 109 4.76 -15.14 4.16
CA ILE A 109 3.96 -14.94 5.37
C ILE A 109 2.58 -15.51 5.06
N PHE A 110 2.09 -16.39 5.94
CA PHE A 110 0.88 -17.16 5.70
C PHE A 110 -0.10 -17.02 6.86
N ALA A 111 -1.37 -16.84 6.53
CA ALA A 111 -2.47 -16.89 7.50
C ALA A 111 -2.91 -18.34 7.77
N ALA A 112 -3.76 -18.51 8.79
CA ALA A 112 -4.50 -19.75 8.98
C ALA A 112 -5.27 -20.11 7.69
N GLY A 113 -5.19 -21.37 7.26
CA GLY A 113 -5.75 -21.82 5.98
C GLY A 113 -4.81 -21.70 4.78
N GLY A 114 -3.53 -21.37 4.98
CA GLY A 114 -2.49 -21.44 3.95
C GLY A 114 -2.53 -20.29 2.94
N ARG A 115 -3.29 -19.23 3.20
CA ARG A 115 -3.32 -18.03 2.34
C ARG A 115 -2.05 -17.22 2.54
N GLN A 116 -1.47 -16.74 1.46
CA GLN A 116 -0.24 -15.97 1.44
C GLN A 116 -0.53 -14.46 1.48
N LEU A 117 0.33 -13.71 2.16
CA LEU A 117 0.27 -12.26 2.19
C LEU A 117 0.74 -11.67 0.85
N LEU A 118 -0.07 -10.75 0.33
CA LEU A 118 0.27 -9.86 -0.77
C LEU A 118 0.32 -8.41 -0.27
N SER A 119 1.21 -7.62 -0.85
CA SER A 119 1.12 -6.16 -0.82
C SER A 119 1.08 -5.58 -2.23
N ALA A 120 0.35 -4.48 -2.40
CA ALA A 120 0.24 -3.77 -3.66
C ALA A 120 0.41 -2.26 -3.45
N PHE A 121 1.15 -1.64 -4.37
CA PHE A 121 1.44 -0.22 -4.37
C PHE A 121 0.95 0.41 -5.67
N GLY A 122 0.07 1.40 -5.57
CA GLY A 122 -0.36 2.23 -6.69
C GLY A 122 0.43 3.52 -6.80
N HIS A 123 0.30 4.22 -7.93
CA HIS A 123 0.95 5.52 -8.16
C HIS A 123 2.47 5.50 -7.97
N THR A 124 3.14 4.54 -8.61
CA THR A 124 4.57 4.32 -8.43
C THR A 124 5.41 4.70 -9.64
N ILE A 125 6.66 5.05 -9.38
CA ILE A 125 7.76 4.98 -10.33
C ILE A 125 8.68 3.87 -9.80
N PRO A 126 8.61 2.63 -10.34
CA PRO A 126 9.49 1.56 -9.91
C PRO A 126 10.95 1.97 -10.00
N ARG A 127 11.77 1.58 -9.03
CA ARG A 127 13.21 1.86 -9.06
C ARG A 127 13.86 1.23 -10.29
N ASP A 128 15.00 1.78 -10.69
CA ASP A 128 15.74 1.25 -11.82
C ASP A 128 16.07 -0.23 -11.65
N PHE A 129 15.91 -0.95 -12.75
CA PHE A 129 16.15 -2.39 -12.88
C PHE A 129 15.26 -3.31 -12.01
N LEU A 130 14.23 -2.79 -11.33
CA LEU A 130 13.25 -3.64 -10.66
C LEU A 130 12.49 -4.50 -11.67
N LYS A 131 12.42 -5.82 -11.43
CA LYS A 131 11.80 -6.78 -12.35
C LYS A 131 10.88 -7.76 -11.61
N THR A 132 9.86 -8.25 -12.31
CA THR A 132 9.08 -9.41 -11.85
C THR A 132 9.99 -10.61 -11.59
N GLY A 133 9.72 -11.34 -10.50
CA GLY A 133 10.51 -12.46 -9.99
C GLY A 133 11.68 -12.04 -9.09
N GLN A 134 12.01 -10.76 -9.01
CA GLN A 134 13.09 -10.27 -8.19
C GLN A 134 12.74 -10.36 -6.70
N GLN A 135 13.66 -10.89 -5.89
CA GLN A 135 13.57 -10.84 -4.44
C GLN A 135 13.92 -9.44 -3.93
N VAL A 136 13.23 -9.01 -2.88
CA VAL A 136 13.50 -7.75 -2.17
C VAL A 136 13.55 -8.01 -0.67
N ALA A 137 14.46 -7.34 0.01
CA ALA A 137 14.51 -7.34 1.47
C ALA A 137 13.42 -6.44 2.05
N GLU A 138 13.06 -6.67 3.32
CA GLU A 138 12.26 -5.70 4.07
C GLU A 138 13.01 -4.36 4.15
N GLY A 139 12.30 -3.25 3.96
CA GLY A 139 12.90 -1.91 3.95
C GLY A 139 13.58 -1.52 2.63
N GLU A 140 13.83 -2.47 1.73
CA GLU A 140 14.45 -2.17 0.45
C GLU A 140 13.56 -1.24 -0.39
N ILE A 141 14.12 -0.15 -0.93
CA ILE A 141 13.40 0.73 -1.83
C ILE A 141 12.96 -0.04 -3.08
N ILE A 142 11.67 0.04 -3.40
CA ILE A 142 11.08 -0.58 -4.61
C ILE A 142 10.59 0.47 -5.60
N ALA A 143 10.27 1.67 -5.14
CA ALA A 143 9.74 2.73 -5.99
C ALA A 143 9.95 4.13 -5.40
N ALA A 144 9.61 5.14 -6.17
CA ALA A 144 9.22 6.46 -5.68
C ALA A 144 7.74 6.72 -5.98
N ILE A 145 7.13 7.71 -5.34
CA ILE A 145 5.79 8.18 -5.67
C ILE A 145 5.80 8.75 -7.10
N SER A 146 4.79 8.40 -7.89
CA SER A 146 4.59 9.04 -9.19
C SER A 146 4.07 10.46 -9.00
N GLY A 147 4.80 11.44 -9.52
CA GLY A 147 4.18 12.71 -9.87
C GLY A 147 3.12 12.47 -10.95
N PHE A 148 2.10 13.33 -11.03
CA PHE A 148 1.13 13.31 -12.13
C PHE A 148 1.43 14.39 -13.20
N PRO A 149 2.67 14.55 -13.72
CA PRO A 149 3.01 15.67 -14.59
C PRO A 149 2.23 15.57 -15.92
N GLY A 150 1.67 16.71 -16.35
CA GLY A 150 0.97 16.82 -17.64
C GLY A 150 -0.44 16.22 -17.69
N LYS A 151 -0.91 15.56 -16.63
CA LYS A 151 -2.31 15.12 -16.53
C LYS A 151 -3.13 16.22 -15.85
N LYS A 152 -4.23 16.65 -16.47
CA LYS A 152 -5.28 17.44 -15.80
C LYS A 152 -6.02 16.55 -14.80
N THR A 153 -5.37 16.23 -13.70
CA THR A 153 -5.94 15.46 -12.60
C THR A 153 -5.90 16.28 -11.34
N ASN A 154 -7.01 16.28 -10.60
CA ASN A 154 -7.08 16.85 -9.24
C ASN A 154 -6.54 15.85 -8.19
N LEU A 155 -5.89 14.77 -8.65
CA LEU A 155 -5.24 13.78 -7.81
C LEU A 155 -3.82 14.25 -7.52
N LEU A 156 -3.52 14.41 -6.24
CA LEU A 156 -2.21 14.86 -5.76
C LEU A 156 -1.30 13.64 -5.50
N PRO A 157 0.03 13.77 -5.60
CA PRO A 157 0.96 12.68 -5.33
C PRO A 157 0.69 12.02 -3.97
N HIS A 158 0.56 10.70 -3.93
CA HIS A 158 0.33 9.92 -2.72
C HIS A 158 0.77 8.48 -2.95
N VAL A 159 0.98 7.74 -1.85
CA VAL A 159 1.11 6.28 -1.91
C VAL A 159 -0.28 5.68 -1.73
N HIS A 160 -0.69 4.81 -2.65
CA HIS A 160 -1.83 3.92 -2.44
C HIS A 160 -1.29 2.55 -2.04
N LEU A 161 -1.62 2.07 -0.84
CA LEU A 161 -1.11 0.83 -0.25
C LEU A 161 -2.26 -0.13 0.08
N THR A 162 -2.16 -1.37 -0.39
CA THR A 162 -3.08 -2.45 -0.06
C THR A 162 -2.32 -3.66 0.46
N PHE A 163 -2.89 -4.34 1.46
CA PHE A 163 -2.49 -5.67 1.89
C PHE A 163 -3.66 -6.65 1.73
N ALA A 164 -3.35 -7.90 1.39
CA ALA A 164 -4.38 -8.92 1.24
C ALA A 164 -3.88 -10.33 1.51
N TRP A 165 -4.78 -11.20 1.98
CA TRP A 165 -4.58 -12.65 2.00
C TRP A 165 -5.13 -13.29 0.73
N ALA A 166 -4.28 -13.94 -0.05
CA ALA A 166 -4.62 -14.61 -1.30
C ALA A 166 -4.19 -16.10 -1.30
N PRO A 167 -4.83 -16.96 -2.11
CA PRO A 167 -4.39 -18.33 -2.35
C PRO A 167 -2.94 -18.37 -2.88
N VAL A 168 -2.18 -19.40 -2.50
CA VAL A 168 -0.79 -19.56 -2.96
C VAL A 168 -0.71 -19.79 -4.47
N ASP A 169 -1.72 -20.43 -5.04
CA ASP A 169 -1.86 -20.67 -6.47
C ASP A 169 -2.50 -19.50 -7.23
N PHE A 170 -2.71 -18.36 -6.55
CA PHE A 170 -3.25 -17.17 -7.18
C PHE A 170 -2.30 -16.69 -8.28
N ARG A 171 -2.78 -16.69 -9.52
CA ARG A 171 -1.94 -16.37 -10.67
C ARG A 171 -1.61 -14.89 -10.66
N ALA A 172 -0.34 -14.56 -10.39
CA ALA A 172 0.14 -13.18 -10.36
C ALA A 172 -0.25 -12.36 -11.60
N GLY A 173 -0.26 -12.96 -12.80
CA GLY A 173 -0.68 -12.31 -14.03
C GLY A 173 -2.14 -11.83 -14.04
N GLN A 174 -2.99 -12.41 -13.20
CA GLN A 174 -4.39 -12.02 -13.04
C GLN A 174 -4.57 -10.89 -12.02
N LEU A 175 -3.58 -10.56 -11.17
CA LEU A 175 -3.69 -9.48 -10.19
C LEU A 175 -3.92 -8.13 -10.86
N THR A 176 -4.98 -7.45 -10.46
CA THR A 176 -5.38 -6.10 -10.86
C THR A 176 -6.02 -5.43 -9.64
N TRP A 177 -6.13 -4.11 -9.63
CA TRP A 177 -6.93 -3.43 -8.59
C TRP A 177 -8.39 -3.90 -8.59
N LYS A 178 -8.94 -4.23 -9.76
CA LYS A 178 -10.32 -4.71 -9.87
C LYS A 178 -10.54 -6.02 -9.13
N ASN A 179 -9.72 -7.05 -9.35
CA ASN A 179 -9.92 -8.33 -8.66
C ASN A 179 -9.41 -8.31 -7.21
N LEU A 180 -8.39 -7.53 -6.86
CA LEU A 180 -8.01 -7.33 -5.45
C LEU A 180 -9.22 -6.95 -4.57
N GLY A 181 -10.08 -6.06 -5.07
CA GLY A 181 -11.27 -5.60 -4.33
C GLY A 181 -12.54 -6.44 -4.49
N HIS A 182 -12.58 -7.44 -5.38
CA HIS A 182 -13.83 -8.14 -5.72
C HIS A 182 -13.72 -9.67 -5.76
N ASP A 183 -12.51 -10.23 -5.78
CA ASP A 183 -12.32 -11.68 -5.82
C ASP A 183 -12.67 -12.28 -4.45
N PRO A 184 -13.62 -13.24 -4.35
CA PRO A 184 -13.98 -13.86 -3.07
C PRO A 184 -12.83 -14.70 -2.48
N GLY A 185 -11.87 -15.08 -3.33
CA GLY A 185 -10.60 -15.69 -2.94
C GLY A 185 -9.59 -14.68 -2.41
N ILE A 186 -9.89 -13.40 -2.28
CA ILE A 186 -8.99 -12.40 -1.69
C ILE A 186 -9.65 -11.79 -0.45
N THR A 187 -8.89 -11.67 0.63
CA THR A 187 -9.34 -10.98 1.84
C THR A 187 -8.44 -9.78 2.07
N LEU A 188 -9.00 -8.59 1.87
CA LEU A 188 -8.28 -7.34 2.13
C LEU A 188 -8.03 -7.14 3.62
N ILE A 189 -6.90 -6.51 3.93
CA ILE A 189 -6.46 -6.20 5.29
C ILE A 189 -6.40 -4.68 5.40
N ASP A 190 -6.93 -4.11 6.49
CA ASP A 190 -6.76 -2.69 6.79
C ASP A 190 -5.27 -2.37 6.94
N PRO A 191 -4.67 -1.59 6.02
CA PRO A 191 -3.23 -1.32 6.05
C PRO A 191 -2.78 -0.62 7.33
N LEU A 192 -3.65 0.14 8.00
CA LEU A 192 -3.30 0.79 9.27
C LEU A 192 -2.96 -0.23 10.35
N THR A 193 -3.63 -1.39 10.38
CA THR A 193 -3.33 -2.44 11.37
C THR A 193 -1.96 -3.09 11.14
N VAL A 194 -1.39 -2.93 9.93
CA VAL A 194 -0.11 -3.53 9.52
C VAL A 194 1.05 -2.55 9.67
N ILE A 195 0.85 -1.27 9.36
CA ILE A 195 1.94 -0.28 9.30
C ILE A 195 2.01 0.64 10.52
N SER A 196 0.99 0.62 11.40
CA SER A 196 1.01 1.45 12.60
C SER A 196 1.90 0.81 13.67
N SER A 197 3.12 1.33 13.80
CA SER A 197 3.91 1.17 15.01
C SER A 197 3.18 1.97 16.10
N PHE A 198 2.41 1.29 16.97
CA PHE A 198 1.64 1.83 18.11
C PHE A 198 1.50 3.37 18.11
N LEU A 199 0.43 3.88 17.46
CA LEU A 199 0.04 5.29 17.50
C LEU A 199 -0.05 5.84 18.93
#